data_AF-A0A7W7DAU1-F1
#
_entry.id   AF-A0A7W7DAU1-F1
#
_cell.length_a   1.000
_cell.length_b   1.000
_cell.length_c   1.000
_cell.angle_alpha   90.00
_cell.angle_beta   90.00
_cell.angle_gamma   90.00
#
_symmetry.space_group_name_H-M   'P 1'
#
loop_
_entity.id
_entity.type
_entity.pdbx_description
1 polymer ?
#
loop_
_entity_poly.entity_id
_entity_poly.type
_entity_poly.pdbx_seq_one_letter_code
_entity_poly.pdbx_strand_id
1 'polypeptide(L)'
;MGDEYRVEVSGRADGPIALGPHARATVNNVGAPVTPADAAELLDLLERLIDAHAGEIRDPDKASRDLADVRGELEEASPDRDRVLDALRRLAARAAEVTVIVEVVSKVRELFA
;
A
#
# COMPACT_ATOMS: atom_id res chain seq x y z
N MET A 1 -8.29 22.12 41.28
CA MET A 1 -9.68 21.66 41.08
C MET A 1 -9.91 21.78 39.59
N GLY A 2 -9.68 20.67 38.88
CA GLY A 2 -9.53 20.67 37.42
C GLY A 2 -10.87 20.47 36.72
N ASP A 3 -11.18 21.37 35.80
CA ASP A 3 -12.32 21.28 34.90
C ASP A 3 -12.23 20.00 34.04
N GLU A 4 -13.28 19.19 34.13
CA GLU A 4 -13.56 18.10 33.19
C GLU A 4 -13.93 18.71 31.83
N TYR A 5 -13.05 18.59 30.84
CA TYR A 5 -13.43 18.74 29.44
C TYR A 5 -13.78 17.37 28.87
N ARG A 6 -15.08 17.07 28.84
CA ARG A 6 -15.63 15.95 28.04
C ARG A 6 -15.81 16.43 26.61
N VAL A 7 -15.09 15.82 25.68
CA VAL A 7 -15.27 16.02 24.24
C VAL A 7 -16.12 14.87 23.71
N GLU A 8 -17.37 15.17 23.38
CA GLU A 8 -18.29 14.28 22.66
C GLU A 8 -18.27 14.67 21.18
N VAL A 9 -17.75 13.78 20.31
CA VAL A 9 -17.75 13.98 18.86
C VAL A 9 -18.65 12.92 18.23
N SER A 10 -19.91 13.28 18.05
CA SER A 10 -20.83 12.57 17.17
C SER A 10 -20.82 13.26 15.79
N GLY A 11 -19.97 12.77 14.89
CA GLY A 11 -19.89 13.21 13.50
C GLY A 11 -18.84 12.41 12.74
N ARG A 12 -19.19 11.83 11.60
CA ARG A 12 -18.27 11.12 10.68
C ARG A 12 -17.21 12.13 10.23
N ALA A 13 -15.98 11.96 10.70
CA ALA A 13 -14.85 12.83 10.40
C ALA A 13 -14.04 12.24 9.24
N ASP A 14 -14.19 12.83 8.06
CA ASP A 14 -13.26 12.67 6.94
C ASP A 14 -12.08 13.64 7.14
N GLY A 15 -10.89 13.10 7.46
CA GLY A 15 -9.60 13.81 7.37
C GLY A 15 -8.89 14.10 8.72
N PRO A 16 -7.54 13.94 8.79
CA PRO A 16 -6.79 14.15 10.03
C PRO A 16 -6.52 15.63 10.31
N ILE A 17 -6.93 16.11 11.49
CA ILE A 17 -6.51 17.40 12.04
C ILE A 17 -5.23 17.19 12.87
N ALA A 18 -4.11 17.74 12.41
CA ALA A 18 -2.87 17.84 13.18
C ALA A 18 -2.75 19.25 13.78
N LEU A 19 -2.86 19.38 15.11
CA LEU A 19 -2.67 20.65 15.82
C LEU A 19 -1.36 20.60 16.62
N GLY A 20 -0.33 21.32 16.15
CA GLY A 20 0.92 21.54 16.87
C GLY A 20 2.01 22.16 15.98
N PRO A 21 2.78 23.17 16.44
CA PRO A 21 3.83 23.78 15.64
C PRO A 21 4.95 22.76 15.40
N HIS A 22 5.23 22.47 14.12
CA HIS A 22 6.20 21.49 13.60
C HIS A 22 5.73 20.05 13.33
N ALA A 23 4.43 19.75 13.43
CA ALA A 23 3.93 18.46 12.95
C ALA A 23 3.92 18.41 11.41
N ARG A 24 4.91 17.74 10.81
CA ARG A 24 4.79 17.21 9.44
C ARG A 24 3.95 15.94 9.50
N ALA A 25 2.65 16.08 9.32
CA ALA A 25 1.76 14.94 9.12
C ALA A 25 1.89 14.46 7.67
N THR A 26 2.69 13.42 7.43
CA THR A 26 2.58 12.64 6.20
C THR A 26 1.32 11.78 6.34
N VAL A 27 0.26 12.18 5.65
CA VAL A 27 -1.04 11.51 5.67
C VAL A 27 -0.91 10.17 4.94
N ASN A 28 -0.76 9.08 5.68
CA ASN A 28 -1.12 7.75 5.19
C ASN A 28 -2.64 7.64 5.39
N ASN A 29 -3.43 7.97 4.36
CA ASN A 29 -4.88 7.74 4.36
C ASN A 29 -5.14 6.23 4.34
N VAL A 30 -5.26 5.60 5.51
CA VAL A 30 -5.61 4.16 5.66
C VAL A 30 -7.13 3.98 5.84
N GLY A 31 -7.95 4.89 5.29
CA GLY A 31 -9.40 4.91 5.59
C GLY A 31 -10.32 5.31 4.43
N ALA A 32 -9.80 5.56 3.22
CA ALA A 32 -10.64 5.72 2.05
C ALA A 32 -11.06 4.34 1.52
N PRO A 33 -12.30 4.15 1.01
CA PRO A 33 -12.63 2.95 0.27
C PRO A 33 -11.68 2.88 -0.91
N VAL A 34 -10.81 1.87 -0.89
CA VAL A 34 -9.69 1.84 -1.81
C VAL A 34 -10.20 1.65 -3.22
N THR A 35 -9.94 2.63 -4.06
CA THR A 35 -10.41 2.71 -5.43
C THR A 35 -9.41 2.03 -6.37
N PRO A 36 -9.82 1.63 -7.59
CA PRO A 36 -8.89 1.13 -8.60
C PRO A 36 -7.73 2.09 -8.91
N ALA A 37 -7.91 3.40 -8.68
CA ALA A 37 -6.86 4.40 -8.83
C ALA A 37 -5.76 4.23 -7.76
N ASP A 38 -6.13 3.87 -6.53
CA ASP A 38 -5.18 3.62 -5.44
C ASP A 38 -4.35 2.36 -5.70
N ALA A 39 -4.89 1.37 -6.42
CA ALA A 39 -4.13 0.19 -6.84
C ALA A 39 -2.98 0.56 -7.79
N ALA A 40 -3.24 1.42 -8.79
CA ALA A 40 -2.22 1.88 -9.73
C ALA A 40 -1.11 2.66 -9.02
N GLU A 41 -1.46 3.56 -8.09
CA GLU A 41 -0.47 4.32 -7.31
C GLU A 41 0.41 3.43 -6.43
N LEU A 42 -0.18 2.39 -5.83
CA LEU A 42 0.57 1.40 -5.03
C LEU A 42 1.50 0.55 -5.89
N LEU A 43 1.12 0.23 -7.13
CA LEU A 43 1.99 -0.48 -8.09
C LEU A 43 3.14 0.40 -8.56
N ASP A 44 2.90 1.68 -8.86
CA ASP A 44 3.96 2.66 -9.18
C ASP A 44 4.92 2.88 -7.99
N LEU A 45 4.40 2.80 -6.76
CA LEU A 45 5.22 2.83 -5.56
C LEU A 45 6.08 1.55 -5.45
N LEU A 46 5.50 0.37 -5.70
CA LEU A 46 6.23 -0.90 -5.69
C LEU A 46 7.37 -0.91 -6.71
N GLU A 47 7.13 -0.43 -7.93
CA GLU A 47 8.15 -0.35 -8.98
C GLU A 47 9.35 0.48 -8.51
N ARG A 48 9.08 1.68 -7.99
CA ARG A 48 10.12 2.57 -7.46
C ARG A 48 10.89 1.96 -6.30
N LEU A 49 10.21 1.23 -5.41
CA LEU A 49 10.86 0.55 -4.28
C LEU A 49 11.70 -0.64 -4.74
N ILE A 50 11.25 -1.40 -5.73
CA ILE A 50 12.01 -2.51 -6.30
C ILE A 50 13.29 -1.98 -6.95
N ASP A 51 13.21 -0.90 -7.71
CA ASP A 51 14.38 -0.26 -8.31
C ASP A 51 15.33 0.30 -7.25
N ALA A 52 14.80 0.97 -6.22
CA ALA A 52 15.60 1.55 -5.15
C ALA A 52 16.31 0.49 -4.29
N HIS A 53 15.67 -0.66 -4.08
CA HIS A 53 16.17 -1.76 -3.25
C HIS A 53 16.65 -2.97 -4.07
N ALA A 54 16.94 -2.80 -5.35
CA ALA A 54 17.32 -3.92 -6.23
C ALA A 54 18.52 -4.72 -5.70
N GLY A 55 19.45 -4.08 -4.99
CA GLY A 55 20.60 -4.73 -4.35
C GLY A 55 20.29 -5.54 -3.09
N GLU A 56 19.11 -5.34 -2.50
CA GLU A 56 18.64 -6.00 -1.28
C GLU A 56 17.55 -7.06 -1.59
N ILE A 57 17.05 -7.10 -2.82
CA ILE A 57 16.01 -8.03 -3.26
C ILE A 57 16.64 -9.30 -3.81
N ARG A 58 16.07 -10.45 -3.44
CA ARG A 58 16.43 -11.72 -4.03
C ARG A 58 15.86 -11.84 -5.45
N ASP A 59 16.74 -11.82 -6.44
CA ASP A 59 16.41 -11.82 -7.88
C ASP A 59 15.53 -10.61 -8.29
N PRO A 60 16.08 -9.37 -8.33
CA PRO A 60 15.31 -8.16 -8.63
C PRO A 60 14.60 -8.23 -9.99
N ASP A 61 15.23 -8.80 -11.02
CA ASP A 61 14.60 -9.00 -12.33
C ASP A 61 13.31 -9.84 -12.26
N LYS A 62 13.25 -10.81 -11.35
CA LYS A 62 12.05 -11.62 -11.14
C LYS A 62 11.00 -10.88 -10.32
N ALA A 63 11.41 -10.05 -9.37
CA ALA A 63 10.50 -9.19 -8.63
C ALA A 63 9.81 -8.16 -9.56
N SER A 64 10.56 -7.54 -10.47
CA SER A 64 9.99 -6.63 -11.48
C SER A 64 9.04 -7.35 -12.45
N ARG A 65 9.36 -8.61 -12.82
CA ARG A 65 8.43 -9.44 -13.61
C ARG A 65 7.15 -9.78 -12.84
N ASP A 66 7.27 -10.21 -11.59
CA ASP A 66 6.10 -10.51 -10.75
C ASP A 66 5.21 -9.25 -10.58
N LEU A 67 5.81 -8.05 -10.50
CA LEU A 67 5.05 -6.79 -10.49
C LEU A 67 4.36 -6.50 -11.85
N ALA A 68 5.07 -6.71 -12.96
CA ALA A 68 4.50 -6.54 -14.29
C ALA A 68 3.34 -7.51 -14.56
N ASP A 69 3.43 -8.73 -14.07
CA ASP A 69 2.34 -9.73 -14.14
C ASP A 69 1.10 -9.24 -13.36
N VAL A 70 1.28 -8.69 -12.15
CA VAL A 70 0.18 -8.10 -11.38
C VAL A 70 -0.47 -6.94 -12.13
N ARG A 71 0.33 -6.04 -12.71
CA ARG A 71 -0.19 -4.91 -13.49
C ARG A 71 -0.96 -5.39 -14.71
N GLY A 72 -0.40 -6.33 -15.48
CA GLY A 72 -1.05 -6.89 -16.65
C GLY A 72 -2.41 -7.52 -16.31
N GLU A 73 -2.47 -8.31 -15.24
CA GLU A 73 -3.72 -8.93 -14.81
C GLU A 73 -4.77 -7.90 -14.36
N LEU A 74 -4.37 -6.78 -13.78
CA LEU A 74 -5.30 -5.70 -13.37
C LEU A 74 -5.79 -4.83 -14.53
N GLU A 75 -5.08 -4.81 -15.64
CA GLU A 75 -5.48 -4.13 -16.87
C GLU A 75 -6.46 -4.97 -17.72
N GLU A 76 -6.59 -6.27 -17.43
CA GLU A 76 -7.55 -7.16 -18.09
C GLU A 76 -9.01 -6.77 -17.79
N ALA A 77 -9.91 -7.02 -18.74
CA ALA A 77 -11.33 -6.70 -18.60
C ALA A 77 -12.05 -7.55 -17.52
N SER A 78 -11.43 -8.64 -17.07
CA SER A 78 -11.91 -9.52 -16.03
C SER A 78 -10.71 -10.05 -15.23
N PRO A 79 -10.18 -9.24 -14.30
CA PRO A 79 -8.97 -9.58 -13.57
C PRO A 79 -9.16 -10.85 -12.72
N ASP A 80 -8.26 -11.81 -12.88
CA ASP A 80 -8.22 -13.01 -12.04
C ASP A 80 -7.54 -12.68 -10.70
N ARG A 81 -8.37 -12.51 -9.69
CA ARG A 81 -7.95 -12.24 -8.31
C ARG A 81 -6.95 -13.27 -7.78
N ASP A 82 -7.12 -14.55 -8.07
CA ASP A 82 -6.25 -15.59 -7.53
C ASP A 82 -4.85 -15.51 -8.16
N ARG A 83 -4.77 -15.14 -9.45
CA ARG A 83 -3.49 -14.85 -10.12
C ARG A 83 -2.79 -13.63 -9.55
N VAL A 84 -3.52 -12.53 -9.32
CA VAL A 84 -2.98 -11.33 -8.68
C VAL A 84 -2.41 -11.66 -7.30
N LEU A 85 -3.18 -12.37 -6.47
CA LEU A 85 -2.75 -12.73 -5.12
C LEU A 85 -1.54 -13.67 -5.10
N ASP A 86 -1.46 -14.63 -6.03
CA ASP A 86 -0.29 -15.51 -6.14
C ASP A 86 0.96 -14.74 -6.57
N ALA A 87 0.85 -13.84 -7.56
CA ALA A 87 1.96 -12.99 -7.99
C ALA A 87 2.44 -12.06 -6.86
N LEU A 88 1.52 -11.42 -6.12
CA LEU A 88 1.85 -10.62 -4.94
C LEU A 88 2.54 -11.46 -3.85
N ARG A 89 2.14 -12.72 -3.64
CA ARG A 89 2.79 -13.62 -2.70
C ARG A 89 4.22 -13.95 -3.13
N ARG A 90 4.47 -14.22 -4.41
CA ARG A 90 5.82 -14.45 -4.96
C ARG A 90 6.69 -13.22 -4.79
N LEU A 91 6.15 -12.04 -5.09
CA LEU A 91 6.83 -10.76 -4.92
C LEU A 91 7.23 -10.52 -3.45
N ALA A 92 6.30 -10.70 -2.50
CA ALA A 92 6.58 -10.57 -1.08
C ALA A 92 7.65 -11.55 -0.59
N ALA A 93 7.67 -12.78 -1.11
CA ALA A 93 8.69 -13.77 -0.75
C ALA A 93 10.10 -13.40 -1.26
N ARG A 94 10.19 -12.74 -2.42
CA ARG A 94 11.47 -12.26 -2.99
C ARG A 94 12.00 -11.01 -2.28
N ALA A 95 11.08 -10.12 -1.92
CA ALA A 95 11.39 -8.87 -1.23
C ALA A 95 11.22 -8.99 0.29
N ALA A 96 11.23 -10.21 0.85
CA ALA A 96 10.97 -10.44 2.27
C ALA A 96 11.95 -9.73 3.21
N GLU A 97 13.17 -9.46 2.74
CA GLU A 97 14.19 -8.73 3.50
C GLU A 97 13.99 -7.20 3.45
N VAL A 98 13.13 -6.70 2.56
CA VAL A 98 12.82 -5.29 2.37
C VAL A 98 11.41 -5.00 2.91
N THR A 99 11.32 -4.72 4.21
CA THR A 99 10.05 -4.53 4.94
C THR A 99 9.10 -3.55 4.25
N VAL A 100 9.62 -2.44 3.72
CA VAL A 100 8.80 -1.42 3.04
C VAL A 100 8.10 -1.96 1.79
N ILE A 101 8.70 -2.90 1.06
CA ILE A 101 8.06 -3.55 -0.10
C ILE A 101 6.96 -4.49 0.38
N VAL A 102 7.21 -5.28 1.42
CA VAL A 102 6.22 -6.21 1.99
C VAL A 102 4.99 -5.48 2.52
N GLU A 103 5.18 -4.31 3.15
CA GLU A 103 4.08 -3.46 3.59
C GLU A 103 3.20 -2.98 2.43
N VAL A 104 3.80 -2.50 1.34
CA VAL A 104 3.05 -2.04 0.17
C VAL A 104 2.34 -3.21 -0.52
N VAL A 105 2.99 -4.36 -0.66
CA VAL A 105 2.34 -5.58 -1.17
C VAL A 105 1.13 -5.96 -0.31
N SER A 106 1.22 -5.83 1.02
CA SER A 106 0.10 -6.14 1.91
C SER A 106 -1.08 -5.19 1.69
N LYS A 107 -0.82 -3.89 1.52
CA LYS A 107 -1.85 -2.91 1.16
C LYS A 107 -2.51 -3.22 -0.18
N VAL A 108 -1.73 -3.65 -1.19
CA VAL A 108 -2.30 -4.08 -2.48
C VAL A 108 -3.18 -5.32 -2.31
N ARG A 109 -2.79 -6.27 -1.46
CA ARG A 109 -3.61 -7.47 -1.18
C ARG A 109 -4.92 -7.16 -0.48
N GLU A 110 -4.93 -6.17 0.42
CA GLU A 110 -6.15 -5.72 1.11
C GLU A 110 -7.21 -5.19 0.14
N LEU A 111 -6.82 -4.73 -1.05
CA LEU A 111 -7.77 -4.24 -2.07
C LEU A 111 -8.62 -5.36 -2.66
N PHE A 112 -8.12 -6.58 -2.54
CA PHE A 112 -8.78 -7.78 -3.03
C PHE A 112 -9.40 -8.58 -1.88
N ALA A 113 -9.21 -8.20 -0.61
CA ALA A 113 -9.74 -8.95 0.55
C ALA A 113 -11.26 -8.80 0.68
#